data_AF-A0A960EJT2-F1
#
_entry.id   AF-A0A960EJT2-F1
#
_cell.length_a   1.000
_cell.length_b   1.000
_cell.length_c   1.000
_cell.angle_alpha   90.00
_cell.angle_beta   90.00
_cell.angle_gamma   90.00
#
_symmetry.space_group_name_H-M   'P 1'
#
loop_
_entity.id
_entity.type
_entity.pdbx_description
1 polymer ?
#
loop_
_entity_poly.entity_id
_entity_poly.type
_entity_poly.pdbx_seq_one_letter_code
_entity_poly.pdbx_strand_id
1 'polypeptide(L)'
;MGSEMARRRALVALLVAVAVTACLPTFPDGSSARVSTSGGLALLEWDPADDPDAGGSIDRYLIEIDGVVRATVPAAPQQCRLVGLTAGRAYSIVVTAYDRAGEYSGDAEDGGRLTTSYTPSTGTGGTPGCTPTADADGDRLPDAVETGTGTYLSATDTGSSPNDPDTDDDGIDDGDEVLGTVVGLDLPTMGTSPVHQDLLFEVDWFVDSIDCGTHSHRISDGAVDRLAAAFAAAPVANPDGETGIRVAVDRGQGGAFTGGNQVPDADGVIAGGVSGGDFGQIKRDHFAANREGYFHYVLMPHRYNLTSTSSGQAEVNGDDMIVSLYCSHSDGNVANTMMHEVGHNLGLRHGGDENTNDKPNYNSIMNYRFQFPGVDTNCNPIGNGRLDYSSGTRPSLDENALVEAAGVCGPGAGVPWDWDGDSTIDVDPVRVDVNDADGLFGVLHDHDDWSALRLGSVDDSDGASPNGLVDEIITDQPVPEPFR
;
A
#
# COMPACT_ATOMS: atom_id res chain seq x y z
N MET A 1 -91.20 -42.56 -40.83
CA MET A 1 -89.85 -42.82 -41.35
C MET A 1 -88.91 -41.87 -40.63
N GLY A 2 -88.00 -42.24 -39.73
CA GLY A 2 -87.53 -43.50 -39.17
C GLY A 2 -86.25 -43.17 -38.38
N SER A 3 -86.02 -43.90 -37.28
CA SER A 3 -84.71 -44.23 -36.64
C SER A 3 -83.73 -43.06 -36.31
N GLU A 4 -83.15 -42.89 -35.13
CA GLU A 4 -82.35 -43.88 -34.38
C GLU A 4 -81.85 -43.29 -33.04
N MET A 5 -81.56 -44.20 -32.11
CA MET A 5 -80.99 -44.00 -30.76
C MET A 5 -79.68 -43.20 -30.70
N ALA A 6 -79.46 -42.49 -29.57
CA ALA A 6 -78.11 -42.30 -29.04
C ALA A 6 -78.09 -42.30 -27.50
N ARG A 7 -77.19 -43.14 -26.97
CA ARG A 7 -77.02 -43.55 -25.58
C ARG A 7 -76.44 -42.43 -24.69
N ARG A 8 -76.87 -42.43 -23.43
CA ARG A 8 -76.21 -41.73 -22.31
C ARG A 8 -74.77 -42.21 -22.16
N ARG A 9 -73.82 -41.27 -22.04
CA ARG A 9 -72.50 -41.50 -21.44
C ARG A 9 -72.26 -40.40 -20.41
N ALA A 10 -72.25 -40.78 -19.13
CA ALA A 10 -71.77 -39.93 -18.06
C ALA A 10 -70.23 -39.92 -18.14
N LEU A 11 -69.66 -38.74 -18.35
CA LEU A 11 -68.22 -38.51 -18.21
C LEU A 11 -67.95 -38.28 -16.72
N VAL A 12 -67.28 -39.23 -16.07
CA VAL A 12 -66.64 -38.99 -14.77
C VAL A 12 -65.29 -38.37 -15.08
N ALA A 13 -65.17 -37.06 -14.87
CA ALA A 13 -63.89 -36.37 -14.91
C ALA A 13 -63.12 -36.70 -13.62
N LEU A 14 -62.13 -37.58 -13.73
CA LEU A 14 -61.17 -37.83 -12.66
C LEU A 14 -60.19 -36.65 -12.66
N LEU A 15 -60.36 -35.70 -11.72
CA LEU A 15 -59.31 -34.75 -11.41
C LEU A 15 -58.17 -35.53 -10.75
N VAL A 16 -57.13 -35.83 -11.52
CA VAL A 16 -55.83 -36.19 -10.98
C VAL A 16 -55.18 -34.88 -10.54
N ALA A 17 -55.27 -34.56 -9.26
CA ALA A 17 -54.38 -33.59 -8.66
C ALA A 17 -52.98 -34.20 -8.69
N VAL A 18 -52.18 -33.84 -9.69
CA VAL A 18 -50.74 -34.08 -9.63
C VAL A 18 -50.22 -33.15 -8.54
N ALA A 19 -50.07 -33.67 -7.33
CA ALA A 19 -49.20 -33.05 -6.36
C ALA A 19 -47.80 -33.16 -6.96
N VAL A 20 -47.33 -32.08 -7.58
CA VAL A 20 -45.91 -31.92 -7.85
C VAL A 20 -45.30 -31.81 -6.47
N THR A 21 -44.69 -32.88 -5.99
CA THR A 21 -43.82 -32.81 -4.81
C THR A 21 -42.70 -31.85 -5.19
N ALA A 22 -42.72 -30.66 -4.60
CA ALA A 22 -41.62 -29.72 -4.65
C ALA A 22 -40.35 -30.45 -4.20
N CYS A 23 -39.29 -30.30 -4.97
CA CYS A 23 -38.03 -30.95 -4.66
C CYS A 23 -37.37 -30.16 -3.53
N LEU A 24 -36.85 -30.87 -2.53
CA LEU A 24 -36.11 -30.22 -1.46
C LEU A 24 -34.85 -29.55 -2.04
N PRO A 25 -34.40 -28.42 -1.46
CA PRO A 25 -33.06 -27.91 -1.71
C PRO A 25 -32.00 -29.00 -1.50
N THR A 26 -30.89 -28.96 -2.23
CA THR A 26 -29.82 -29.95 -2.08
C THR A 26 -28.46 -29.30 -2.23
N PHE A 27 -27.49 -29.73 -1.43
CA PHE A 27 -26.09 -29.41 -1.70
C PHE A 27 -25.55 -30.34 -2.79
N PRO A 28 -24.88 -29.82 -3.83
CA PRO A 28 -24.21 -30.66 -4.82
C PRO A 28 -23.24 -31.67 -4.19
N ASP A 29 -23.08 -32.84 -4.82
CA ASP A 29 -22.11 -33.85 -4.36
C ASP A 29 -20.71 -33.24 -4.24
N GLY A 30 -20.08 -33.42 -3.07
CA GLY A 30 -18.75 -32.87 -2.76
C GLY A 30 -18.77 -31.49 -2.11
N SER A 31 -19.94 -30.88 -1.92
CA SER A 31 -20.08 -29.63 -1.16
C SER A 31 -19.57 -29.76 0.27
N SER A 32 -19.03 -28.68 0.78
CA SER A 32 -18.36 -28.61 2.07
C SER A 32 -18.63 -27.28 2.77
N ALA A 33 -18.55 -27.31 4.10
CA ALA A 33 -18.43 -26.13 4.93
C ALA A 33 -17.06 -26.15 5.60
N ARG A 34 -16.39 -25.00 5.61
CA ARG A 34 -15.04 -24.85 6.16
C ARG A 34 -14.97 -23.59 7.00
N VAL A 35 -14.07 -23.60 7.98
CA VAL A 35 -13.71 -22.39 8.72
C VAL A 35 -12.30 -22.00 8.32
N SER A 36 -12.15 -20.84 7.72
CA SER A 36 -10.88 -20.20 7.44
C SER A 36 -10.53 -19.24 8.58
N THR A 37 -9.23 -19.12 8.87
CA THR A 37 -8.73 -18.20 9.88
C THR A 37 -7.54 -17.43 9.36
N SER A 38 -7.60 -16.10 9.42
CA SER A 38 -6.48 -15.20 9.14
C SER A 38 -6.51 -14.03 10.12
N GLY A 39 -5.36 -13.53 10.58
CA GLY A 39 -5.28 -12.39 11.52
C GLY A 39 -6.10 -12.52 12.81
N GLY A 40 -6.51 -13.73 13.23
CA GLY A 40 -7.42 -13.94 14.35
C GLY A 40 -8.92 -13.83 14.03
N LEU A 41 -9.28 -13.54 12.78
CA LEU A 41 -10.63 -13.72 12.24
C LEU A 41 -10.93 -15.20 12.02
N ALA A 42 -12.20 -15.57 12.20
CA ALA A 42 -12.73 -16.90 11.91
C ALA A 42 -13.98 -16.74 11.03
N LEU A 43 -13.87 -17.15 9.78
CA LEU A 43 -14.92 -17.05 8.78
C LEU A 43 -15.45 -18.45 8.47
N LEU A 44 -16.76 -18.65 8.61
CA LEU A 44 -17.43 -19.85 8.13
C LEU A 44 -17.82 -19.61 6.67
N GLU A 45 -17.36 -20.47 5.78
CA GLU A 45 -17.67 -20.46 4.35
C GLU A 45 -18.30 -21.80 3.95
N TRP A 46 -19.21 -21.79 2.98
CA TRP A 46 -19.81 -23.02 2.46
C TRP A 46 -20.12 -22.95 0.97
N ASP A 47 -20.14 -24.12 0.34
CA ASP A 47 -20.57 -24.25 -1.05
C ASP A 47 -22.10 -23.99 -1.17
N PRO A 48 -22.56 -23.32 -2.23
CA PRO A 48 -23.98 -22.99 -2.40
C PRO A 48 -24.84 -24.25 -2.58
N ALA A 49 -26.06 -24.22 -2.04
CA ALA A 49 -27.08 -25.22 -2.34
C ALA A 49 -27.85 -24.87 -3.62
N ASP A 50 -28.41 -25.88 -4.27
CA ASP A 50 -29.31 -25.76 -5.40
C ASP A 50 -30.76 -26.02 -4.98
N ASP A 51 -31.68 -25.33 -5.62
CA ASP A 51 -33.12 -25.63 -5.55
C ASP A 51 -33.53 -26.32 -6.87
N PRO A 52 -33.93 -27.60 -6.86
CA PRO A 52 -34.21 -28.34 -8.08
C PRO A 52 -35.53 -27.93 -8.75
N ASP A 53 -36.37 -27.15 -8.07
CA ASP A 53 -37.63 -26.72 -8.63
C ASP A 53 -37.42 -25.70 -9.77
N ALA A 54 -38.30 -25.77 -10.79
CA ALA A 54 -38.19 -24.90 -11.95
C ALA A 54 -38.39 -23.43 -11.57
N GLY A 55 -37.32 -22.64 -11.56
CA GLY A 55 -37.31 -21.25 -11.09
C GLY A 55 -37.22 -21.11 -9.57
N GLY A 56 -36.91 -22.20 -8.87
CA GLY A 56 -36.56 -22.24 -7.46
C GLY A 56 -35.26 -21.51 -7.16
N SER A 57 -35.10 -21.11 -5.91
CA SER A 57 -33.91 -20.42 -5.42
C SER A 57 -33.81 -20.59 -3.91
N ILE A 58 -32.59 -20.79 -3.43
CA ILE A 58 -32.29 -20.68 -2.01
C ILE A 58 -32.70 -19.29 -1.51
N ASP A 59 -33.36 -19.26 -0.36
CA ASP A 59 -33.76 -18.03 0.34
C ASP A 59 -32.76 -17.67 1.43
N ARG A 60 -32.34 -18.67 2.21
CA ARG A 60 -31.47 -18.49 3.38
C ARG A 60 -30.76 -19.78 3.80
N TYR A 61 -29.76 -19.63 4.64
CA TYR A 61 -29.08 -20.69 5.37
C TYR A 61 -29.27 -20.51 6.88
N LEU A 62 -29.53 -21.61 7.59
CA LEU A 62 -29.47 -21.63 9.05
C LEU A 62 -28.11 -22.15 9.50
N ILE A 63 -27.51 -21.43 10.45
CA ILE A 63 -26.23 -21.82 11.07
C ILE A 63 -26.50 -22.28 12.48
N GLU A 64 -26.23 -23.55 12.74
CA GLU A 64 -26.27 -24.13 14.08
C GLU A 64 -24.87 -24.23 14.66
N ILE A 65 -24.71 -23.82 15.92
CA ILE A 65 -23.48 -24.02 16.69
C ILE A 65 -23.84 -24.80 17.95
N ASP A 66 -23.24 -25.99 18.08
CA ASP A 66 -23.53 -26.99 19.12
C ASP A 66 -25.00 -27.39 19.17
N GLY A 67 -25.63 -27.56 18.00
CA GLY A 67 -27.03 -27.98 17.84
C GLY A 67 -28.06 -26.90 18.19
N VAL A 68 -27.64 -25.64 18.32
CA VAL A 68 -28.53 -24.50 18.53
C VAL A 68 -28.42 -23.57 17.32
N VAL A 69 -29.54 -23.21 16.69
CA VAL A 69 -29.56 -22.19 15.63
C VAL A 69 -29.07 -20.86 16.22
N ARG A 70 -27.94 -20.37 15.72
CA ARG A 70 -27.31 -19.12 16.16
C ARG A 70 -27.42 -18.00 15.14
N ALA A 71 -27.63 -18.33 13.87
CA ALA A 71 -27.76 -17.33 12.81
C ALA A 71 -28.67 -17.79 11.69
N THR A 72 -29.17 -16.79 10.96
CA THR A 72 -29.85 -16.95 9.67
C THR A 72 -29.14 -16.04 8.69
N VAL A 73 -28.56 -16.63 7.65
CA VAL A 73 -27.80 -15.94 6.59
C VAL A 73 -28.67 -15.92 5.34
N PRO A 74 -28.83 -14.79 4.62
CA PRO A 74 -29.50 -14.78 3.32
C PRO A 74 -28.79 -15.70 2.30
N ALA A 75 -29.44 -15.98 1.17
CA ALA A 75 -28.90 -16.88 0.14
C ALA A 75 -27.51 -16.47 -0.41
N ALA A 76 -27.19 -15.18 -0.33
CA ALA A 76 -25.86 -14.64 -0.54
C ALA A 76 -25.61 -13.54 0.51
N PRO A 77 -24.39 -13.44 1.07
CA PRO A 77 -23.20 -14.23 0.72
C PRO A 77 -23.18 -15.62 1.40
N GLN A 78 -22.47 -16.61 0.83
CA GLN A 78 -22.28 -17.94 1.42
C GLN A 78 -21.18 -17.97 2.50
N GLN A 79 -21.14 -16.93 3.32
CA GLN A 79 -20.19 -16.79 4.41
C GLN A 79 -20.79 -16.06 5.62
N CYS A 80 -20.24 -16.30 6.79
CA CYS A 80 -20.53 -15.51 7.98
C CYS A 80 -19.36 -15.51 8.96
N ARG A 81 -19.17 -14.41 9.69
CA ARG A 81 -18.13 -14.26 10.70
C ARG A 81 -18.54 -14.95 12.00
N LEU A 82 -17.72 -15.86 12.49
CA LEU A 82 -17.94 -16.51 13.78
C LEU A 82 -17.56 -15.58 14.93
N VAL A 83 -18.44 -15.47 15.92
CA VAL A 83 -18.27 -14.56 17.07
C VAL A 83 -18.57 -15.24 18.40
N GLY A 84 -18.05 -14.66 19.49
CA GLY A 84 -18.35 -15.12 20.87
C GLY A 84 -17.81 -16.51 21.20
N LEU A 85 -16.82 -17.01 20.45
CA LEU A 85 -16.21 -18.30 20.71
C LEU A 85 -15.16 -18.23 21.82
N THR A 86 -15.04 -19.31 22.58
CA THR A 86 -14.04 -19.49 23.64
C THR A 86 -12.84 -20.28 23.12
N ALA A 87 -11.62 -19.75 23.29
CA ALA A 87 -10.38 -20.42 22.92
C ALA A 87 -10.25 -21.84 23.50
N GLY A 88 -9.75 -22.77 22.70
CA GLY A 88 -9.51 -24.18 23.06
C GLY A 88 -10.78 -25.04 23.19
N ARG A 89 -11.98 -24.48 23.04
CA ARG A 89 -13.23 -25.25 23.03
C ARG A 89 -13.62 -25.63 21.61
N ALA A 90 -13.80 -26.92 21.33
CA ALA A 90 -14.34 -27.36 20.05
C ALA A 90 -15.84 -27.02 19.92
N TYR A 91 -16.23 -26.52 18.76
CA TYR A 91 -17.60 -26.21 18.37
C TYR A 91 -18.01 -27.07 17.17
N SER A 92 -19.22 -27.62 17.22
CA SER A 92 -19.84 -28.29 16.07
C SER A 92 -20.69 -27.27 15.31
N ILE A 93 -20.43 -27.09 14.02
CA ILE A 93 -21.11 -26.10 13.18
C ILE A 93 -21.85 -26.83 12.06
N VAL A 94 -23.11 -26.47 11.84
CA VAL A 94 -23.94 -27.07 10.79
C VAL A 94 -24.63 -25.99 9.96
N VAL A 95 -24.53 -26.10 8.64
CA VAL A 95 -25.20 -25.24 7.66
C VAL A 95 -26.36 -26.01 7.03
N THR A 96 -27.53 -25.39 6.94
CA THR A 96 -28.74 -25.99 6.36
C THR A 96 -29.42 -24.98 5.45
N ALA A 97 -29.67 -25.36 4.19
CA ALA A 97 -30.29 -24.48 3.21
C ALA A 97 -31.81 -24.53 3.31
N TYR A 98 -32.46 -23.39 3.07
CA TYR A 98 -33.90 -23.24 2.97
C TYR A 98 -34.25 -22.44 1.73
N ASP A 99 -35.29 -22.87 1.00
CA ASP A 99 -35.88 -22.09 -0.08
C ASP A 99 -36.97 -21.13 0.42
N ARG A 100 -37.62 -20.45 -0.53
CA ARG A 100 -38.74 -19.51 -0.26
C ARG A 100 -40.03 -20.20 0.16
N ALA A 101 -40.21 -21.48 -0.16
CA ALA A 101 -41.33 -22.29 0.32
C ALA A 101 -41.14 -22.74 1.78
N GLY A 102 -39.91 -22.59 2.31
CA GLY A 102 -39.52 -22.98 3.65
C GLY A 102 -39.15 -24.46 3.74
N GLU A 103 -38.92 -25.12 2.60
CA GLU A 103 -38.42 -26.48 2.53
C GLU A 103 -36.91 -26.42 2.76
N TYR A 104 -36.37 -27.44 3.43
CA TYR A 104 -34.98 -27.45 3.85
C TYR A 104 -34.25 -28.63 3.23
N SER A 105 -32.93 -28.51 3.16
CA SER A 105 -32.10 -29.40 2.36
C SER A 105 -32.01 -30.86 2.83
N GLY A 106 -32.72 -31.23 3.90
CA GLY A 106 -32.69 -32.56 4.51
C GLY A 106 -31.76 -32.64 5.72
N ASP A 107 -31.67 -33.82 6.32
CA ASP A 107 -30.83 -34.10 7.49
C ASP A 107 -29.39 -34.50 7.08
N ALA A 108 -28.48 -34.56 8.05
CA ALA A 108 -27.09 -34.94 7.81
C ALA A 108 -26.95 -36.37 7.24
N GLU A 109 -27.85 -37.28 7.61
CA GLU A 109 -27.87 -38.68 7.14
C GLU A 109 -28.20 -38.79 5.64
N ASP A 110 -28.86 -37.78 5.09
CA ASP A 110 -29.25 -37.70 3.67
C ASP A 110 -28.30 -36.81 2.84
N GLY A 111 -27.19 -36.34 3.42
CA GLY A 111 -26.28 -35.38 2.77
C GLY A 111 -26.86 -33.96 2.67
N GLY A 112 -27.97 -33.69 3.35
CA GLY A 112 -28.71 -32.43 3.29
C GLY A 112 -28.13 -31.30 4.14
N ARG A 113 -27.11 -31.57 4.96
CA ARG A 113 -26.50 -30.60 5.88
C ARG A 113 -24.99 -30.65 5.78
N LEU A 114 -24.36 -29.48 5.64
CA LEU A 114 -22.91 -29.37 5.70
C LEU A 114 -22.49 -29.22 7.15
N THR A 115 -21.58 -30.09 7.61
CA THR A 115 -21.10 -30.09 9.00
C THR A 115 -19.60 -29.86 9.02
N THR A 116 -19.16 -29.01 9.93
CA THR A 116 -17.74 -28.75 10.20
C THR A 116 -17.51 -28.58 11.69
N SER A 117 -16.25 -28.65 12.11
CA SER A 117 -15.87 -28.44 13.51
C SER A 117 -14.75 -27.43 13.60
N TYR A 118 -14.83 -26.51 14.56
CA TYR A 118 -13.82 -25.48 14.75
C TYR A 118 -13.40 -25.38 16.21
N THR A 119 -12.09 -25.34 16.46
CA THR A 119 -11.52 -25.10 17.79
C THR A 119 -10.67 -23.83 17.70
N PRO A 120 -11.17 -22.68 18.17
CA PRO A 120 -10.44 -21.43 18.10
C PRO A 120 -9.18 -21.46 18.97
N SER A 121 -8.09 -20.92 18.44
CA SER A 121 -6.84 -20.70 19.19
C SER A 121 -6.93 -19.45 20.08
N THR A 122 -7.68 -18.44 19.64
CA THR A 122 -7.96 -17.17 20.33
C THR A 122 -9.47 -16.98 20.47
N GLY A 123 -9.95 -16.26 21.48
CA GLY A 123 -11.40 -16.08 21.65
C GLY A 123 -11.76 -14.89 22.51
N THR A 124 -12.81 -14.18 22.11
CA THR A 124 -13.35 -13.04 22.85
C THR A 124 -14.21 -13.48 24.04
N GLY A 125 -14.71 -14.72 24.03
CA GLY A 125 -15.69 -15.19 24.98
C GLY A 125 -17.06 -14.52 24.77
N GLY A 126 -18.15 -15.26 24.99
CA GLY A 126 -19.49 -14.73 24.78
C GLY A 126 -20.49 -15.79 24.37
N THR A 127 -21.57 -15.35 23.73
CA THR A 127 -22.55 -16.25 23.13
C THR A 127 -22.07 -16.59 21.72
N PRO A 128 -21.85 -17.88 21.39
CA PRO A 128 -21.49 -18.29 20.03
C PRO A 128 -22.51 -17.80 19.02
N GLY A 129 -22.03 -17.19 17.96
CA GLY A 129 -22.85 -16.60 16.90
C GLY A 129 -22.17 -16.70 15.54
N CYS A 130 -22.95 -16.42 14.51
CA CYS A 130 -22.44 -16.12 13.18
C CYS A 130 -23.12 -14.85 12.66
N THR A 131 -22.35 -13.88 12.22
CA THR A 131 -22.88 -12.64 11.65
C THR A 131 -22.73 -12.73 10.12
N PRO A 132 -23.84 -12.77 9.35
CA PRO A 132 -23.77 -12.65 7.89
C PRO A 132 -22.96 -11.42 7.50
N THR A 133 -22.03 -11.56 6.58
CA THR A 133 -21.16 -10.44 6.17
C THR A 133 -20.76 -10.61 4.72
N ALA A 134 -20.92 -9.54 3.96
CA ALA A 134 -20.29 -9.42 2.65
C ALA A 134 -18.84 -8.96 2.85
N ASP A 135 -18.18 -8.79 1.71
CA ASP A 135 -16.89 -8.13 1.49
C ASP A 135 -17.17 -7.35 0.20
N ALA A 136 -17.44 -6.04 0.33
CA ALA A 136 -18.08 -5.24 -0.71
C ALA A 136 -17.09 -4.61 -1.70
N ASP A 137 -15.86 -4.33 -1.27
CA ASP A 137 -14.75 -3.83 -2.09
C ASP A 137 -13.75 -4.94 -2.49
N GLY A 138 -13.76 -6.08 -1.82
CA GLY A 138 -12.97 -7.25 -2.21
C GLY A 138 -11.56 -7.28 -1.63
N ASP A 139 -11.28 -6.51 -0.57
CA ASP A 139 -9.98 -6.38 0.09
C ASP A 139 -9.65 -7.57 1.02
N ARG A 140 -10.59 -8.52 1.16
CA ARG A 140 -10.58 -9.72 2.02
C ARG A 140 -10.97 -9.47 3.48
N LEU A 141 -11.33 -8.24 3.86
CA LEU A 141 -12.02 -7.96 5.11
C LEU A 141 -13.53 -8.07 4.89
N PRO A 142 -14.25 -8.71 5.81
CA PRO A 142 -15.71 -8.67 5.73
C PRO A 142 -16.24 -7.34 6.26
N ASP A 143 -17.24 -6.72 5.60
CA ASP A 143 -17.84 -5.42 5.99
C ASP A 143 -18.16 -5.30 7.50
N ALA A 144 -18.48 -6.42 8.15
CA ALA A 144 -18.79 -6.48 9.58
C ALA A 144 -17.59 -6.25 10.52
N VAL A 145 -16.36 -6.19 10.03
CA VAL A 145 -15.16 -5.83 10.80
C VAL A 145 -14.68 -4.40 10.50
N GLU A 146 -15.14 -3.84 9.39
CA GLU A 146 -14.76 -2.54 8.86
C GLU A 146 -15.71 -1.47 9.34
N THR A 147 -15.38 -0.88 10.48
CA THR A 147 -16.33 -0.05 11.22
C THR A 147 -16.46 1.37 10.67
N GLY A 148 -15.63 1.77 9.71
CA GLY A 148 -15.59 3.11 9.13
C GLY A 148 -15.35 4.21 10.17
N THR A 149 -14.70 3.86 11.28
CA THR A 149 -14.44 4.78 12.39
C THR A 149 -13.15 5.57 12.21
N GLY A 150 -12.29 5.14 11.28
CA GLY A 150 -10.93 5.64 11.14
C GLY A 150 -9.99 5.16 12.25
N THR A 151 -10.43 4.36 13.22
CA THR A 151 -9.56 3.93 14.33
C THR A 151 -9.38 2.42 14.30
N TYR A 152 -8.15 1.97 14.04
CA TYR A 152 -7.81 0.56 14.14
C TYR A 152 -7.77 0.10 15.61
N LEU A 153 -8.68 -0.81 15.98
CA LEU A 153 -8.72 -1.42 17.31
C LEU A 153 -8.22 -2.87 17.30
N SER A 154 -8.56 -3.63 16.25
CA SER A 154 -8.16 -5.02 16.07
C SER A 154 -8.55 -5.53 14.68
N ALA A 155 -8.09 -6.72 14.29
CA ALA A 155 -8.60 -7.42 13.11
C ALA A 155 -10.12 -7.68 13.10
N THR A 156 -10.81 -7.49 14.23
CA THR A 156 -12.28 -7.63 14.34
C THR A 156 -13.05 -6.30 14.37
N ASP A 157 -12.32 -5.19 14.35
CA ASP A 157 -12.80 -3.80 14.41
C ASP A 157 -11.65 -2.93 13.84
N THR A 158 -11.55 -2.88 12.52
CA THR A 158 -10.38 -2.38 11.79
C THR A 158 -10.41 -0.87 11.61
N GLY A 159 -11.57 -0.24 11.75
CA GLY A 159 -11.74 1.19 11.49
C GLY A 159 -11.77 1.56 10.01
N SER A 160 -11.37 0.65 9.11
CA SER A 160 -11.41 0.78 7.65
C SER A 160 -12.82 0.95 7.09
N SER A 161 -12.89 1.38 5.83
CA SER A 161 -14.12 1.61 5.08
C SER A 161 -14.56 0.34 4.36
N PRO A 162 -15.80 -0.16 4.57
CA PRO A 162 -16.31 -1.37 3.92
C PRO A 162 -16.66 -1.20 2.43
N ASN A 163 -16.18 -0.15 1.76
CA ASN A 163 -16.40 0.05 0.33
C ASN A 163 -15.17 0.68 -0.35
N ASP A 164 -14.04 0.67 0.34
CA ASP A 164 -12.78 1.22 -0.12
C ASP A 164 -11.67 0.25 0.28
N PRO A 165 -11.05 -0.48 -0.68
CA PRO A 165 -10.15 -1.56 -0.33
C PRO A 165 -8.82 -1.11 0.27
N ASP A 166 -8.49 0.18 0.17
CA ASP A 166 -7.29 0.83 0.70
C ASP A 166 -7.77 2.15 1.34
N THR A 167 -8.06 2.13 2.64
CA THR A 167 -8.78 3.23 3.29
C THR A 167 -7.91 4.47 3.52
N ASP A 168 -6.57 4.32 3.57
CA ASP A 168 -5.65 5.43 3.79
C ASP A 168 -4.84 5.85 2.56
N ASP A 169 -5.11 5.23 1.40
CA ASP A 169 -4.54 5.55 0.08
C ASP A 169 -3.01 5.36 0.02
N ASP A 170 -2.46 4.39 0.75
CA ASP A 170 -1.02 4.09 0.77
C ASP A 170 -0.58 3.01 -0.22
N GLY A 171 -1.54 2.39 -0.91
CA GLY A 171 -1.31 1.36 -1.91
C GLY A 171 -1.30 -0.07 -1.39
N ILE A 172 -1.61 -0.29 -0.11
CA ILE A 172 -1.75 -1.60 0.50
C ILE A 172 -3.22 -1.83 0.86
N ASP A 173 -3.80 -2.93 0.38
CA ASP A 173 -5.20 -3.27 0.71
C ASP A 173 -5.35 -3.43 2.24
N ASP A 174 -6.43 -2.90 2.82
CA ASP A 174 -6.72 -2.92 4.26
C ASP A 174 -6.64 -4.37 4.82
N GLY A 175 -7.15 -5.34 4.07
CA GLY A 175 -7.06 -6.75 4.42
C GLY A 175 -5.65 -7.34 4.37
N ASP A 176 -4.73 -6.84 3.53
CA ASP A 176 -3.31 -7.23 3.52
C ASP A 176 -2.62 -6.73 4.78
N GLU A 177 -2.91 -5.51 5.21
CA GLU A 177 -2.32 -4.93 6.41
C GLU A 177 -2.84 -5.57 7.70
N VAL A 178 -4.11 -5.96 7.73
CA VAL A 178 -4.74 -6.55 8.91
C VAL A 178 -4.48 -8.05 9.03
N LEU A 179 -4.43 -8.76 7.90
CA LEU A 179 -4.38 -10.23 7.88
C LEU A 179 -3.03 -10.80 7.44
N GLY A 180 -2.15 -9.97 6.87
CA GLY A 180 -1.02 -10.42 6.07
C GLY A 180 -1.48 -10.88 4.67
N THR A 181 -0.52 -10.99 3.76
CA THR A 181 -0.82 -11.31 2.37
C THR A 181 -1.06 -12.80 2.16
N VAL A 182 -1.82 -13.15 1.11
CA VAL A 182 -2.08 -14.55 0.75
C VAL A 182 -0.83 -15.34 0.35
N VAL A 183 0.23 -14.62 -0.04
CA VAL A 183 1.55 -15.18 -0.39
C VAL A 183 2.51 -15.23 0.82
N GLY A 184 2.03 -14.92 2.03
CA GLY A 184 2.73 -15.19 3.29
C GLY A 184 3.63 -14.06 3.79
N LEU A 185 3.36 -12.81 3.38
CA LEU A 185 4.00 -11.63 3.96
C LEU A 185 3.22 -11.16 5.20
N ASP A 186 3.90 -11.04 6.33
CA ASP A 186 3.30 -10.68 7.62
C ASP A 186 3.39 -9.16 7.87
N LEU A 187 2.68 -8.39 7.02
CA LEU A 187 2.53 -6.94 7.13
C LEU A 187 2.06 -6.47 8.51
N PRO A 188 1.08 -7.13 9.18
CA PRO A 188 0.65 -6.71 10.52
C PRO A 188 1.80 -6.68 11.54
N THR A 189 2.72 -7.64 11.46
CA THR A 189 3.88 -7.68 12.37
C THR A 189 5.00 -6.71 11.97
N MET A 190 5.01 -6.26 10.71
CA MET A 190 5.86 -5.15 10.25
C MET A 190 5.33 -3.78 10.71
N GLY A 191 4.06 -3.73 11.11
CA GLY A 191 3.44 -2.60 11.78
C GLY A 191 2.65 -1.70 10.84
N THR A 192 2.08 -2.25 9.77
CA THR A 192 1.16 -1.52 8.88
C THR A 192 -0.20 -1.28 9.53
N SER A 193 -1.07 -0.44 8.96
CA SER A 193 -2.43 -0.17 9.48
C SER A 193 -3.36 0.37 8.38
N PRO A 194 -4.60 -0.14 8.32
CA PRO A 194 -5.62 0.23 7.31
C PRO A 194 -6.23 1.62 7.48
N VAL A 195 -5.57 2.52 8.20
CA VAL A 195 -6.10 3.85 8.55
C VAL A 195 -4.98 4.86 8.79
N HIS A 196 -3.72 4.51 8.48
CA HIS A 196 -2.57 5.38 8.58
C HIS A 196 -1.46 4.96 7.60
N GLN A 197 -1.19 5.80 6.61
CA GLN A 197 -0.29 5.49 5.51
C GLN A 197 1.08 4.93 5.92
N ASP A 198 1.53 3.90 5.23
CA ASP A 198 2.81 3.21 5.38
C ASP A 198 3.66 3.26 4.10
N LEU A 199 4.97 3.19 4.28
CA LEU A 199 5.96 2.98 3.22
C LEU A 199 6.95 1.91 3.66
N LEU A 200 7.11 0.88 2.83
CA LEU A 200 7.96 -0.26 3.13
C LEU A 200 9.18 -0.26 2.20
N PHE A 201 10.37 -0.46 2.76
CA PHE A 201 11.63 -0.51 2.02
C PHE A 201 12.38 -1.79 2.31
N GLU A 202 12.90 -2.45 1.26
CA GLU A 202 13.95 -3.45 1.41
C GLU A 202 15.28 -2.86 0.97
N VAL A 203 16.28 -2.88 1.85
CA VAL A 203 17.59 -2.29 1.60
C VAL A 203 18.67 -3.35 1.57
N ASP A 204 19.20 -3.58 0.37
CA ASP A 204 20.35 -4.41 0.10
C ASP A 204 21.61 -3.57 -0.01
N TRP A 205 22.74 -4.09 0.47
CA TRP A 205 23.96 -3.30 0.60
C TRP A 205 25.24 -4.06 0.25
N PHE A 206 26.30 -3.29 0.02
CA PHE A 206 27.63 -3.83 -0.23
C PHE A 206 28.58 -3.55 0.93
N VAL A 207 29.63 -4.37 1.02
CA VAL A 207 30.79 -4.12 1.89
C VAL A 207 32.01 -4.19 1.00
N ASP A 208 32.65 -3.05 0.78
CA ASP A 208 33.81 -2.93 -0.08
C ASP A 208 34.96 -2.23 0.66
N SER A 209 36.06 -1.94 -0.05
CA SER A 209 37.19 -1.17 0.47
C SER A 209 37.79 -0.18 -0.52
N ILE A 210 37.03 0.17 -1.56
CA ILE A 210 37.43 1.08 -2.62
C ILE A 210 37.44 2.51 -2.08
N ASP A 211 38.46 3.27 -2.49
CA ASP A 211 38.72 4.69 -2.23
C ASP A 211 38.91 5.14 -0.76
N CYS A 212 38.23 4.54 0.22
CA CYS A 212 38.26 4.95 1.64
C CYS A 212 38.46 3.82 2.66
N GLY A 213 38.93 2.65 2.22
CA GLY A 213 39.13 1.50 3.10
C GLY A 213 37.84 0.77 3.44
N THR A 214 37.92 -0.34 4.18
CA THR A 214 36.76 -1.23 4.34
C THR A 214 35.61 -0.57 5.10
N HIS A 215 34.43 -0.51 4.47
CA HIS A 215 33.21 0.04 5.06
C HIS A 215 31.98 -0.72 4.54
N SER A 216 30.86 -0.50 5.21
CA SER A 216 29.57 -1.10 4.88
C SER A 216 28.64 0.00 4.41
N HIS A 217 27.95 -0.23 3.30
CA HIS A 217 26.87 0.64 2.80
C HIS A 217 25.52 0.36 3.45
N ARG A 218 25.44 -0.64 4.32
CA ARG A 218 24.24 -0.92 5.10
C ARG A 218 23.76 0.34 5.80
N ILE A 219 22.52 0.72 5.55
CA ILE A 219 21.88 1.85 6.22
C ILE A 219 21.92 1.68 7.74
N SER A 220 22.33 2.74 8.44
CA SER A 220 22.42 2.78 9.90
C SER A 220 21.04 3.03 10.53
N ASP A 221 20.87 2.67 11.80
CA ASP A 221 19.65 3.02 12.54
C ASP A 221 19.44 4.53 12.61
N GLY A 222 20.51 5.33 12.70
CA GLY A 222 20.41 6.80 12.73
C GLY A 222 19.96 7.42 11.41
N ALA A 223 20.28 6.80 10.27
CA ALA A 223 19.76 7.19 8.96
C ALA A 223 18.27 6.81 8.82
N VAL A 224 17.90 5.60 9.26
CA VAL A 224 16.49 5.16 9.29
C VAL A 224 15.65 6.07 10.17
N ASP A 225 16.12 6.41 11.38
CA ASP A 225 15.41 7.29 12.30
C ASP A 225 15.19 8.70 11.70
N ARG A 226 16.15 9.20 10.91
CA ARG A 226 16.03 10.49 10.22
C ARG A 226 14.98 10.46 9.13
N LEU A 227 14.99 9.41 8.31
CA LEU A 227 14.02 9.20 7.25
C LEU A 227 12.61 9.06 7.83
N ALA A 228 12.43 8.16 8.80
CA ALA A 228 11.15 7.93 9.46
C ALA A 228 10.64 9.19 10.16
N ALA A 229 11.50 10.00 10.78
CA ALA A 229 11.10 11.26 11.40
C ALA A 229 10.65 12.33 10.40
N ALA A 230 11.16 12.30 9.16
CA ALA A 230 10.72 13.22 8.11
C ALA A 230 9.31 12.85 7.62
N PHE A 231 9.09 11.58 7.27
CA PHE A 231 7.78 11.07 6.84
C PHE A 231 6.73 11.12 7.95
N ALA A 232 7.08 10.82 9.21
CA ALA A 232 6.17 10.97 10.35
C ALA A 232 5.78 12.44 10.63
N ALA A 233 6.54 13.41 10.12
CA ALA A 233 6.21 14.83 10.22
C ALA A 233 5.49 15.37 8.97
N ALA A 234 5.24 14.51 7.96
CA ALA A 234 4.57 14.91 6.75
C ALA A 234 3.18 15.49 7.03
N PRO A 235 2.78 16.59 6.37
CA PRO A 235 1.47 17.22 6.54
C PRO A 235 0.35 16.46 5.80
N VAL A 236 0.46 15.14 5.67
CA VAL A 236 -0.55 14.28 5.04
C VAL A 236 -1.49 13.78 6.12
N ALA A 237 -2.80 13.85 5.89
CA ALA A 237 -3.81 13.51 6.88
C ALA A 237 -4.30 12.08 6.68
N ASN A 238 -4.48 11.36 7.78
CA ASN A 238 -4.92 9.97 7.77
C ASN A 238 -6.36 9.81 8.29
N PRO A 239 -7.05 8.71 7.94
CA PRO A 239 -8.35 8.36 8.51
C PRO A 239 -8.40 8.32 10.05
N ASP A 240 -7.29 7.99 10.70
CA ASP A 240 -7.14 8.00 12.17
C ASP A 240 -7.12 9.39 12.82
N GLY A 241 -7.09 10.45 12.01
CA GLY A 241 -7.04 11.83 12.46
C GLY A 241 -5.65 12.32 12.87
N GLU A 242 -4.62 11.48 12.73
CA GLU A 242 -3.22 11.88 12.81
C GLU A 242 -2.71 12.34 11.44
N THR A 243 -1.49 12.89 11.42
CA THR A 243 -0.78 13.24 10.20
C THR A 243 0.54 12.51 10.14
N GLY A 244 1.03 12.25 8.94
CA GLY A 244 2.33 11.63 8.70
C GLY A 244 2.21 10.32 7.94
N ILE A 245 3.37 9.78 7.56
CA ILE A 245 3.51 8.48 6.91
C ILE A 245 4.47 7.66 7.75
N ARG A 246 4.11 6.41 8.04
CA ARG A 246 4.97 5.47 8.74
C ARG A 246 5.93 4.83 7.77
N VAL A 247 7.17 4.60 8.22
CA VAL A 247 8.22 4.04 7.38
C VAL A 247 8.78 2.80 8.04
N ALA A 248 8.76 1.68 7.32
CA ALA A 248 9.40 0.45 7.73
C ALA A 248 10.55 0.10 6.77
N VAL A 249 11.77 0.05 7.30
CA VAL A 249 12.97 -0.26 6.51
C VAL A 249 13.50 -1.63 6.92
N ASP A 250 13.30 -2.63 6.07
CA ASP A 250 14.01 -3.91 6.13
C ASP A 250 15.46 -3.72 5.71
N ARG A 251 16.38 -3.95 6.64
CA ARG A 251 17.82 -3.83 6.43
C ARG A 251 18.54 -5.08 6.91
N GLY A 252 17.82 -6.20 6.99
CA GLY A 252 18.33 -7.44 7.58
C GLY A 252 18.48 -7.37 9.11
N GLN A 253 17.57 -6.67 9.79
CA GLN A 253 17.54 -6.62 11.26
C GLN A 253 16.94 -7.89 11.88
N GLY A 254 16.24 -8.72 11.09
CA GLY A 254 15.55 -9.92 11.54
C GLY A 254 14.21 -9.64 12.23
N GLY A 255 13.55 -10.70 12.73
CA GLY A 255 12.20 -10.60 13.30
C GLY A 255 11.15 -10.79 12.20
N ALA A 256 10.19 -9.86 12.10
CA ALA A 256 9.22 -9.82 11.00
C ALA A 256 9.87 -9.47 9.66
N PHE A 257 10.97 -8.72 9.70
CA PHE A 257 11.77 -8.33 8.56
C PHE A 257 12.73 -9.47 8.18
N THR A 258 12.51 -10.05 6.99
CA THR A 258 13.22 -11.26 6.50
C THR A 258 14.06 -11.03 5.25
N GLY A 259 14.04 -9.81 4.70
CA GLY A 259 14.85 -9.38 3.56
C GLY A 259 16.08 -8.60 4.01
N GLY A 260 16.60 -7.76 3.12
CA GLY A 260 17.72 -6.87 3.39
C GLY A 260 19.01 -7.64 3.60
N ASN A 261 19.83 -7.71 2.56
CA ASN A 261 20.98 -8.60 2.50
C ASN A 261 22.27 -7.87 2.13
N GLN A 262 23.38 -8.43 2.60
CA GLN A 262 24.68 -8.08 2.03
C GLN A 262 24.81 -8.77 0.66
N VAL A 263 24.96 -7.99 -0.40
CA VAL A 263 25.24 -8.48 -1.75
C VAL A 263 26.73 -8.84 -1.85
N PRO A 264 27.08 -10.09 -2.23
CA PRO A 264 28.47 -10.51 -2.33
C PRO A 264 29.15 -9.96 -3.58
N ASP A 265 29.69 -8.75 -3.48
CA ASP A 265 30.60 -8.17 -4.48
C ASP A 265 31.77 -7.47 -3.80
N ALA A 266 32.98 -7.76 -4.27
CA ALA A 266 34.22 -7.36 -3.61
C ALA A 266 34.60 -5.90 -3.88
N ASP A 267 34.16 -5.33 -5.00
CA ASP A 267 34.41 -3.93 -5.33
C ASP A 267 33.22 -3.01 -5.00
N GLY A 268 32.03 -3.57 -4.80
CA GLY A 268 30.82 -2.80 -4.51
C GLY A 268 30.37 -1.94 -5.69
N VAL A 269 30.80 -2.27 -6.92
CA VAL A 269 30.49 -1.52 -8.13
C VAL A 269 29.63 -2.36 -9.07
N ILE A 270 28.38 -1.95 -9.25
CA ILE A 270 27.48 -2.59 -10.22
C ILE A 270 27.62 -1.95 -11.61
N ALA A 271 27.44 -2.72 -12.68
CA ALA A 271 27.40 -2.21 -14.04
C ALA A 271 25.98 -1.77 -14.45
N GLY A 272 25.88 -0.62 -15.12
CA GLY A 272 24.60 -0.01 -15.43
C GLY A 272 24.04 0.76 -14.23
N GLY A 273 22.73 0.99 -14.24
CA GLY A 273 21.98 1.71 -13.22
C GLY A 273 20.78 0.88 -12.77
N VAL A 274 19.68 1.50 -12.35
CA VAL A 274 18.43 0.80 -11.97
C VAL A 274 17.95 -0.13 -13.10
N SER A 275 17.93 0.33 -14.35
CA SER A 275 17.62 -0.51 -15.52
C SER A 275 18.76 -1.42 -15.98
N GLY A 276 19.81 -1.57 -15.16
CA GLY A 276 21.00 -2.35 -15.45
C GLY A 276 20.77 -3.85 -15.27
N GLY A 277 21.49 -4.67 -16.05
CA GLY A 277 21.42 -6.12 -15.91
C GLY A 277 21.86 -6.62 -14.53
N ASP A 278 22.84 -5.96 -13.92
CA ASP A 278 23.34 -6.28 -12.58
C ASP A 278 22.29 -5.97 -11.51
N PHE A 279 21.66 -4.79 -11.55
CA PHE A 279 20.59 -4.41 -10.63
C PHE A 279 19.45 -5.43 -10.67
N GLY A 280 18.90 -5.69 -11.85
CA GLY A 280 17.80 -6.66 -11.99
C GLY A 280 18.21 -8.10 -11.65
N GLN A 281 19.49 -8.47 -11.78
CA GLN A 281 19.96 -9.77 -11.29
C GLN A 281 20.00 -9.83 -9.77
N ILE A 282 20.52 -8.78 -9.13
CA ILE A 282 20.58 -8.70 -7.67
C ILE A 282 19.16 -8.70 -7.09
N LYS A 283 18.24 -7.87 -7.61
CA LYS A 283 16.82 -7.87 -7.18
C LYS A 283 16.23 -9.28 -7.27
N ARG A 284 16.36 -9.99 -8.41
CA ARG A 284 15.88 -11.38 -8.53
C ARG A 284 16.49 -12.38 -7.54
N ASP A 285 17.76 -12.19 -7.17
CA ASP A 285 18.47 -13.12 -6.29
C ASP A 285 18.20 -12.83 -4.79
N HIS A 286 17.84 -11.60 -4.45
CA HIS A 286 17.77 -11.11 -3.07
C HIS A 286 16.40 -10.57 -2.62
N PHE A 287 15.56 -10.12 -3.53
CA PHE A 287 14.20 -9.65 -3.25
C PHE A 287 13.19 -10.78 -3.42
N ALA A 288 12.41 -11.05 -2.37
CA ALA A 288 11.44 -12.13 -2.40
C ALA A 288 10.17 -11.72 -3.16
N ALA A 289 9.70 -12.58 -4.08
CA ALA A 289 8.53 -12.29 -4.93
C ALA A 289 7.21 -12.01 -4.16
N ASN A 290 7.12 -12.34 -2.87
CA ASN A 290 5.97 -12.00 -2.04
C ASN A 290 6.01 -10.57 -1.48
N ARG A 291 7.01 -9.76 -1.86
CA ARG A 291 7.21 -8.36 -1.47
C ARG A 291 6.96 -7.36 -2.60
N GLU A 292 6.90 -7.87 -3.83
CA GLU A 292 6.60 -7.10 -5.05
C GLU A 292 5.21 -6.45 -4.91
N GLY A 293 5.12 -5.17 -5.26
CA GLY A 293 3.91 -4.34 -5.07
C GLY A 293 3.72 -3.77 -3.65
N TYR A 294 4.57 -4.13 -2.68
CA TYR A 294 4.50 -3.59 -1.31
C TYR A 294 5.77 -2.83 -0.89
N PHE A 295 6.93 -3.27 -1.36
CA PHE A 295 8.22 -2.74 -0.95
C PHE A 295 8.90 -1.98 -2.08
N HIS A 296 9.40 -0.79 -1.79
CA HIS A 296 10.43 -0.16 -2.60
C HIS A 296 11.77 -0.87 -2.40
N TYR A 297 12.40 -1.31 -3.48
CA TYR A 297 13.68 -2.00 -3.44
C TYR A 297 14.85 -1.03 -3.61
N VAL A 298 15.74 -1.05 -2.62
CA VAL A 298 16.85 -0.11 -2.47
C VAL A 298 18.15 -0.85 -2.54
N LEU A 299 18.96 -0.55 -3.54
CA LEU A 299 20.31 -1.07 -3.63
C LEU A 299 21.33 0.00 -3.22
N MET A 300 22.19 -0.32 -2.25
CA MET A 300 23.23 0.60 -1.76
C MET A 300 24.65 0.13 -2.14
N PRO A 301 25.07 0.27 -3.42
CA PRO A 301 26.43 0.00 -3.85
C PRO A 301 27.39 1.15 -3.49
N HIS A 302 28.69 0.89 -3.59
CA HIS A 302 29.69 1.95 -3.53
C HIS A 302 29.50 2.96 -4.67
N ARG A 303 29.24 2.46 -5.89
CA ARG A 303 28.76 3.21 -7.05
C ARG A 303 28.15 2.31 -8.11
N TYR A 304 27.37 2.88 -9.02
CA TYR A 304 26.94 2.22 -10.24
C TYR A 304 27.74 2.78 -11.42
N ASN A 305 28.36 1.92 -12.24
CA ASN A 305 29.41 2.24 -13.21
C ASN A 305 30.70 2.83 -12.60
N LEU A 306 31.85 2.44 -13.17
CA LEU A 306 33.18 2.92 -12.74
C LEU A 306 33.37 4.44 -12.85
N THR A 307 32.58 5.11 -13.69
CA THR A 307 32.70 6.54 -13.98
C THR A 307 31.53 7.37 -13.49
N SER A 308 30.50 6.76 -12.89
CA SER A 308 29.47 7.58 -12.26
C SER A 308 30.12 8.41 -11.17
N THR A 309 29.45 9.50 -10.83
CA THR A 309 29.73 10.29 -9.63
C THR A 309 28.46 10.52 -8.83
N SER A 310 27.31 10.01 -9.31
CA SER A 310 25.97 10.25 -8.78
C SER A 310 25.81 9.70 -7.37
N SER A 311 25.07 10.44 -6.54
CA SER A 311 24.65 9.99 -5.22
C SER A 311 23.54 8.93 -5.27
N GLY A 312 22.78 8.85 -6.37
CA GLY A 312 21.80 7.80 -6.58
C GLY A 312 21.15 7.82 -7.96
N GLN A 313 20.14 6.98 -8.14
CA GLN A 313 19.33 6.90 -9.33
C GLN A 313 18.03 6.16 -9.00
N ALA A 314 16.90 6.64 -9.48
CA ALA A 314 15.59 6.01 -9.26
C ALA A 314 14.72 6.02 -10.51
N GLU A 315 13.75 5.12 -10.52
CA GLU A 315 12.58 5.20 -11.37
C GLU A 315 11.63 6.30 -10.90
N VAL A 316 10.92 6.91 -11.85
CA VAL A 316 9.88 7.90 -11.59
C VAL A 316 8.51 7.25 -11.69
N ASN A 317 7.74 7.28 -10.60
CA ASN A 317 6.56 6.42 -10.44
C ASN A 317 6.95 4.94 -10.57
N GLY A 318 7.69 4.45 -9.59
CA GLY A 318 8.22 3.09 -9.56
C GLY A 318 8.67 2.75 -8.15
N ASP A 319 9.44 1.67 -8.02
CA ASP A 319 9.81 1.11 -6.71
C ASP A 319 11.30 0.84 -6.56
N ASP A 320 12.04 0.93 -7.66
CA ASP A 320 13.45 0.64 -7.69
C ASP A 320 14.30 1.89 -7.60
N MET A 321 15.31 1.81 -6.73
CA MET A 321 16.29 2.89 -6.57
C MET A 321 17.67 2.41 -6.13
N ILE A 322 18.67 3.23 -6.44
CA ILE A 322 20.07 3.10 -6.04
C ILE A 322 20.45 4.27 -5.15
N VAL A 323 21.11 4.00 -4.03
CA VAL A 323 21.82 5.01 -3.23
C VAL A 323 23.31 4.69 -3.25
N SER A 324 24.09 5.50 -3.97
CA SER A 324 25.54 5.32 -4.19
C SER A 324 26.37 6.48 -3.66
N LEU A 325 26.72 6.44 -2.38
CA LEU A 325 27.38 7.56 -1.70
C LEU A 325 28.89 7.44 -1.55
N TYR A 326 29.53 6.44 -2.15
CA TYR A 326 30.99 6.29 -2.13
C TYR A 326 31.45 6.23 -0.67
N CYS A 327 32.30 7.17 -0.27
CA CYS A 327 32.81 7.29 1.09
C CYS A 327 31.96 8.20 1.99
N SER A 328 30.88 8.78 1.46
CA SER A 328 30.05 9.81 2.08
C SER A 328 28.89 9.25 2.90
N HIS A 329 29.09 8.13 3.58
CA HIS A 329 28.03 7.32 4.22
C HIS A 329 27.54 7.87 5.59
N SER A 330 27.55 9.19 5.80
CA SER A 330 27.00 9.76 7.03
C SER A 330 25.49 9.57 7.11
N ASP A 331 24.93 9.46 8.32
CA ASP A 331 23.48 9.28 8.50
C ASP A 331 22.64 10.35 7.77
N GLY A 332 23.15 11.58 7.70
CA GLY A 332 22.51 12.67 6.97
C GLY A 332 22.52 12.45 5.46
N ASN A 333 23.68 12.14 4.87
CA ASN A 333 23.76 11.94 3.43
C ASN A 333 22.93 10.73 2.96
N VAL A 334 22.97 9.63 3.72
CA VAL A 334 22.20 8.42 3.39
C VAL A 334 20.70 8.70 3.47
N ALA A 335 20.22 9.29 4.57
CA ALA A 335 18.80 9.60 4.72
C ALA A 335 18.30 10.62 3.68
N ASN A 336 19.11 11.65 3.39
CA ASN A 336 18.76 12.67 2.41
C ASN A 336 18.69 12.11 0.99
N THR A 337 19.66 11.29 0.61
CA THR A 337 19.67 10.67 -0.73
C THR A 337 18.55 9.66 -0.83
N MET A 338 18.34 8.82 0.18
CA MET A 338 17.23 7.87 0.20
C MET A 338 15.88 8.60 0.04
N MET A 339 15.61 9.67 0.80
CA MET A 339 14.36 10.41 0.61
C MET A 339 14.28 11.12 -0.76
N HIS A 340 15.39 11.57 -1.33
CA HIS A 340 15.40 12.12 -2.68
C HIS A 340 14.94 11.08 -3.70
N GLU A 341 15.55 9.89 -3.66
CA GLU A 341 15.20 8.80 -4.58
C GLU A 341 13.77 8.28 -4.35
N VAL A 342 13.31 8.22 -3.10
CA VAL A 342 11.89 7.94 -2.78
C VAL A 342 10.98 8.98 -3.44
N GLY A 343 11.38 10.25 -3.48
CA GLY A 343 10.57 11.28 -4.12
C GLY A 343 10.36 11.00 -5.60
N HIS A 344 11.37 10.47 -6.30
CA HIS A 344 11.21 10.01 -7.69
C HIS A 344 10.24 8.84 -7.80
N ASN A 345 10.43 7.80 -6.98
CA ASN A 345 9.51 6.67 -6.92
C ASN A 345 8.06 7.10 -6.68
N LEU A 346 7.82 8.16 -5.89
CA LEU A 346 6.51 8.74 -5.60
C LEU A 346 6.06 9.85 -6.58
N GLY A 347 6.78 10.04 -7.69
CA GLY A 347 6.37 10.87 -8.82
C GLY A 347 6.92 12.30 -8.86
N LEU A 348 7.79 12.68 -7.90
CA LEU A 348 8.46 13.98 -7.89
C LEU A 348 9.63 14.03 -8.87
N ARG A 349 9.92 15.24 -9.31
CA ARG A 349 11.10 15.61 -10.09
C ARG A 349 11.91 16.64 -9.31
N HIS A 350 13.07 17.01 -9.83
CA HIS A 350 13.96 17.94 -9.12
C HIS A 350 13.43 19.36 -8.92
N GLY A 351 12.37 19.72 -9.64
CA GLY A 351 11.61 20.95 -9.46
C GLY A 351 10.20 20.73 -8.92
N GLY A 352 9.88 19.54 -8.40
CA GLY A 352 8.54 19.14 -7.98
C GLY A 352 7.82 18.42 -9.10
N ASP A 353 7.18 19.17 -9.99
CA ASP A 353 6.45 18.67 -11.17
C ASP A 353 7.25 18.80 -12.48
N GLU A 354 8.47 19.33 -12.40
CA GLU A 354 9.35 19.61 -13.54
C GLU A 354 10.81 19.27 -13.26
N ASN A 355 11.65 19.22 -14.29
CA ASN A 355 13.09 18.91 -14.16
C ASN A 355 13.95 20.14 -13.84
N THR A 356 13.36 21.34 -13.79
CA THR A 356 14.07 22.59 -13.48
C THR A 356 14.59 22.53 -12.04
N ASN A 357 15.91 22.64 -11.86
CA ASN A 357 16.58 22.40 -10.59
C ASN A 357 17.13 23.70 -9.99
N ASP A 358 17.74 23.62 -8.81
CA ASP A 358 18.37 24.72 -8.08
C ASP A 358 17.48 25.95 -7.81
N LYS A 359 16.17 25.82 -8.03
CA LYS A 359 15.15 26.86 -7.80
C LYS A 359 15.19 27.34 -6.35
N PRO A 360 15.56 28.59 -6.04
CA PRO A 360 15.69 29.03 -4.64
C PRO A 360 14.38 28.94 -3.84
N ASN A 361 13.24 29.10 -4.52
CA ASN A 361 11.91 29.03 -3.93
C ASN A 361 11.30 27.62 -3.93
N TYR A 362 11.96 26.58 -4.47
CA TYR A 362 11.48 25.21 -4.36
C TYR A 362 12.20 24.49 -3.22
N ASN A 363 11.62 24.54 -2.02
CA ASN A 363 12.29 24.18 -0.77
C ASN A 363 12.12 22.71 -0.40
N SER A 364 12.72 21.83 -1.19
CA SER A 364 12.55 20.39 -1.11
C SER A 364 13.89 19.67 -1.17
N ILE A 365 14.02 18.50 -0.53
CA ILE A 365 15.19 17.64 -0.72
C ILE A 365 15.39 17.19 -2.17
N MET A 366 14.33 17.22 -2.99
CA MET A 366 14.35 16.96 -4.44
C MET A 366 15.16 18.01 -5.21
N ASN A 367 15.35 19.19 -4.63
CA ASN A 367 16.16 20.25 -5.19
C ASN A 367 17.61 20.07 -4.74
N TYR A 368 18.54 20.05 -5.68
CA TYR A 368 19.96 19.83 -5.40
C TYR A 368 20.58 20.89 -4.48
N ARG A 369 20.04 22.11 -4.50
CA ARG A 369 20.37 23.17 -3.54
C ARG A 369 20.20 22.73 -2.07
N PHE A 370 19.27 21.80 -1.81
CA PHE A 370 18.87 21.39 -0.48
C PHE A 370 19.17 19.91 -0.17
N GLN A 371 19.46 19.07 -1.18
CA GLN A 371 19.68 17.63 -1.01
C GLN A 371 20.65 17.29 0.13
N PHE A 372 21.88 17.80 0.15
CA PHE A 372 22.82 17.52 1.25
C PHE A 372 22.70 18.42 2.49
N PRO A 373 22.51 19.75 2.36
CA PRO A 373 22.45 20.63 3.52
C PRO A 373 21.08 20.65 4.23
N GLY A 374 20.03 20.04 3.66
CA GLY A 374 18.65 20.10 4.13
C GLY A 374 17.91 21.34 3.63
N VAL A 375 16.58 21.36 3.81
CA VAL A 375 15.73 22.48 3.36
C VAL A 375 16.07 23.79 4.09
N ASP A 376 15.78 24.94 3.50
CA ASP A 376 15.97 26.25 4.13
C ASP A 376 14.86 26.53 5.18
N THR A 377 15.27 26.98 6.37
CA THR A 377 14.39 27.25 7.52
C THR A 377 14.31 28.74 7.91
N ASN A 378 15.05 29.62 7.26
CA ASN A 378 15.17 31.02 7.65
C ASN A 378 15.12 32.01 6.49
N CYS A 379 14.67 31.56 5.31
CA CYS A 379 14.37 32.40 4.15
C CYS A 379 15.61 33.06 3.54
N ASN A 380 16.80 32.47 3.70
CA ASN A 380 18.07 33.00 3.17
C ASN A 380 18.60 32.21 1.97
N PRO A 381 17.69 31.78 1.09
CA PRO A 381 17.73 30.53 0.31
C PRO A 381 18.99 29.64 0.46
N ILE A 382 19.44 29.30 1.66
CA ILE A 382 20.60 28.42 1.89
C ILE A 382 20.13 27.22 2.71
N GLY A 383 20.45 26.02 2.23
CA GLY A 383 20.14 24.81 2.97
C GLY A 383 20.79 24.80 4.36
N ASN A 384 19.97 24.62 5.39
CA ASN A 384 20.40 24.66 6.79
C ASN A 384 19.47 23.89 7.74
N GLY A 385 18.47 23.22 7.18
CA GLY A 385 17.35 22.65 7.92
C GLY A 385 17.39 21.14 7.97
N ARG A 386 16.18 20.60 8.09
CA ARG A 386 15.96 19.16 8.21
C ARG A 386 15.71 18.55 6.83
N LEU A 387 15.61 17.24 6.86
CA LEU A 387 15.11 16.44 5.75
C LEU A 387 13.60 16.67 5.62
N ASP A 388 13.15 17.18 4.46
CA ASP A 388 11.75 17.54 4.20
C ASP A 388 11.50 17.71 2.69
N TYR A 389 10.25 17.55 2.25
CA TYR A 389 9.80 17.98 0.93
C TYR A 389 9.15 19.37 0.99
N SER A 390 8.92 20.00 -0.16
CA SER A 390 8.27 21.31 -0.18
C SER A 390 6.77 21.20 0.14
N SER A 391 6.26 22.22 0.83
CA SER A 391 4.83 22.42 1.11
C SER A 391 4.18 23.43 0.15
N GLY A 392 4.88 23.84 -0.92
CA GLY A 392 4.35 24.76 -1.94
C GLY A 392 4.00 26.15 -1.43
N THR A 393 4.61 26.59 -0.32
CA THR A 393 4.23 27.84 0.36
C THR A 393 5.02 29.06 -0.14
N ARG A 394 6.11 28.89 -0.88
CA ARG A 394 6.96 30.00 -1.32
C ARG A 394 6.39 30.69 -2.58
N PRO A 395 6.48 32.03 -2.66
CA PRO A 395 6.01 32.75 -3.84
C PRO A 395 6.86 32.42 -5.07
N SER A 396 6.29 32.63 -6.25
CA SER A 396 7.03 32.52 -7.51
C SER A 396 8.09 33.62 -7.64
N LEU A 397 9.22 33.30 -8.27
CA LEU A 397 10.32 34.21 -8.54
C LEU A 397 10.42 34.47 -10.05
N ASP A 398 10.30 35.72 -10.49
CA ASP A 398 10.54 36.11 -11.90
C ASP A 398 11.98 36.58 -12.03
N GLU A 399 12.80 35.79 -12.72
CA GLU A 399 14.24 36.06 -12.93
C GLU A 399 14.51 37.32 -13.75
N ASN A 400 13.51 37.84 -14.45
CA ASN A 400 13.61 39.12 -15.15
C ASN A 400 13.32 40.32 -14.23
N ALA A 401 12.79 40.10 -13.03
CA ALA A 401 12.32 41.13 -12.11
C ALA A 401 12.30 40.66 -10.65
N LEU A 402 13.43 40.15 -10.14
CA LEU A 402 13.57 39.71 -8.76
C LEU A 402 13.56 40.91 -7.80
N VAL A 403 12.77 40.81 -6.73
CA VAL A 403 12.66 41.87 -5.72
C VAL A 403 13.46 41.48 -4.48
N GLU A 404 14.62 42.09 -4.28
CA GLU A 404 15.54 41.74 -3.19
C GLU A 404 14.93 41.96 -1.80
N ALA A 405 14.19 43.06 -1.61
CA ALA A 405 13.49 43.33 -0.36
C ALA A 405 12.41 42.29 -0.01
N ALA A 406 11.91 41.53 -0.99
CA ALA A 406 10.97 40.45 -0.76
C ALA A 406 11.66 39.14 -0.35
N GLY A 407 12.89 38.92 -0.80
CA GLY A 407 13.61 37.66 -0.60
C GLY A 407 12.85 36.44 -1.13
N VAL A 408 13.26 35.24 -0.70
CA VAL A 408 12.69 33.99 -1.22
C VAL A 408 11.30 33.65 -0.68
N CYS A 409 11.01 34.06 0.56
CA CYS A 409 9.73 33.79 1.23
C CYS A 409 8.69 34.90 1.03
N GLY A 410 9.02 35.91 0.23
CA GLY A 410 8.15 37.05 -0.05
C GLY A 410 8.17 38.14 1.01
N PRO A 411 7.53 39.30 0.71
CA PRO A 411 7.69 40.53 1.48
C PRO A 411 7.17 40.44 2.93
N GLY A 412 6.27 39.49 3.21
CA GLY A 412 5.74 39.28 4.56
C GLY A 412 6.74 38.65 5.53
N ALA A 413 7.77 37.94 5.02
CA ALA A 413 8.78 37.28 5.84
C ALA A 413 9.78 38.27 6.47
N GLY A 414 10.00 39.43 5.82
CA GLY A 414 10.94 40.44 6.31
C GLY A 414 12.40 40.01 6.26
N VAL A 415 12.76 39.10 5.35
CA VAL A 415 14.12 38.62 5.11
C VAL A 415 14.51 38.96 3.68
N PRO A 416 15.16 40.12 3.44
CA PRO A 416 15.68 40.46 2.13
C PRO A 416 16.78 39.50 1.67
N TRP A 417 16.96 39.37 0.36
CA TRP A 417 18.03 38.60 -0.24
C TRP A 417 18.66 39.38 -1.40
N ASP A 418 19.97 39.53 -1.34
CA ASP A 418 20.81 40.11 -2.38
C ASP A 418 20.94 39.09 -3.52
N TRP A 419 20.10 39.23 -4.55
CA TRP A 419 19.99 38.27 -5.65
C TRP A 419 21.17 38.42 -6.62
N ASP A 420 21.67 39.63 -6.84
CA ASP A 420 22.76 39.87 -7.81
C ASP A 420 24.17 39.83 -7.19
N GLY A 421 24.25 39.78 -5.86
CA GLY A 421 25.47 39.59 -5.09
C GLY A 421 26.32 40.85 -4.98
N ASP A 422 25.77 42.04 -5.22
CA ASP A 422 26.50 43.30 -5.20
C ASP A 422 26.76 43.86 -3.79
N SER A 423 26.30 43.14 -2.76
CA SER A 423 26.37 43.48 -1.34
C SER A 423 25.44 44.61 -0.90
N THR A 424 24.44 44.97 -1.71
CA THR A 424 23.38 45.90 -1.36
C THR A 424 22.01 45.25 -1.52
N ILE A 425 20.96 45.92 -1.02
CA ILE A 425 19.58 45.51 -1.25
C ILE A 425 18.94 46.58 -2.12
N ASP A 426 18.72 46.26 -3.37
CA ASP A 426 18.16 47.13 -4.38
C ASP A 426 16.68 47.42 -4.13
N VAL A 427 16.32 48.67 -4.44
CA VAL A 427 14.92 49.13 -4.41
C VAL A 427 14.19 48.74 -5.70
N ASP A 428 14.92 48.74 -6.82
CA ASP A 428 14.40 48.37 -8.13
C ASP A 428 14.66 46.87 -8.39
N PRO A 429 13.77 46.17 -9.12
CA PRO A 429 13.98 44.75 -9.39
C PRO A 429 15.24 44.48 -10.20
N VAL A 430 15.94 43.38 -9.87
CA VAL A 430 17.16 42.93 -10.54
C VAL A 430 16.86 41.76 -11.48
N ARG A 431 17.69 41.60 -12.52
CA ARG A 431 17.58 40.49 -13.47
C ARG A 431 18.76 39.55 -13.28
N VAL A 432 18.50 38.39 -12.69
CA VAL A 432 19.49 37.38 -12.35
C VAL A 432 18.89 36.02 -12.63
N ASP A 433 19.67 35.18 -13.30
CA ASP A 433 19.41 33.75 -13.44
C ASP A 433 19.86 33.09 -12.12
N VAL A 434 18.89 32.60 -11.35
CA VAL A 434 19.07 32.12 -9.98
C VAL A 434 18.88 30.61 -9.86
N ASN A 435 18.54 29.92 -10.95
CA ASN A 435 18.41 28.46 -11.02
C ASN A 435 19.39 27.86 -12.04
N ASP A 436 20.22 26.90 -11.64
CA ASP A 436 21.19 26.17 -12.49
C ASP A 436 22.21 27.03 -13.29
N ALA A 437 22.07 28.37 -13.32
CA ALA A 437 22.87 29.32 -14.07
C ALA A 437 23.03 28.98 -15.57
N ASP A 438 21.96 28.47 -16.19
CA ASP A 438 21.95 27.97 -17.57
C ASP A 438 21.86 29.09 -18.64
N GLY A 439 21.65 30.33 -18.20
CA GLY A 439 21.49 31.52 -19.01
C GLY A 439 20.07 31.76 -19.53
N LEU A 440 19.11 30.92 -19.15
CA LEU A 440 17.69 31.13 -19.38
C LEU A 440 17.08 31.93 -18.23
N PHE A 441 15.97 32.61 -18.52
CA PHE A 441 15.30 33.46 -17.54
C PHE A 441 13.82 33.13 -17.60
N GLY A 442 13.26 32.70 -16.48
CA GLY A 442 11.90 32.26 -16.37
C GLY A 442 11.19 32.77 -15.13
N VAL A 443 10.01 32.21 -14.90
CA VAL A 443 9.32 32.32 -13.61
C VAL A 443 9.47 30.97 -12.94
N LEU A 444 10.09 30.96 -11.77
CA LEU A 444 10.31 29.77 -10.96
C LEU A 444 9.14 29.60 -10.00
N HIS A 445 8.55 28.41 -9.98
CA HIS A 445 7.45 28.08 -9.11
C HIS A 445 7.91 27.11 -8.01
N ASP A 446 7.42 27.34 -6.80
CA ASP A 446 7.41 26.31 -5.75
C ASP A 446 6.34 25.26 -6.10
N HIS A 447 6.43 24.10 -5.49
CA HIS A 447 5.52 22.97 -5.71
C HIS A 447 5.21 22.33 -4.35
N ASP A 448 3.94 21.97 -4.11
CA ASP A 448 3.54 21.25 -2.90
C ASP A 448 3.74 19.75 -3.11
N ASP A 449 4.97 19.32 -2.83
CA ASP A 449 5.40 17.94 -3.02
C ASP A 449 4.63 16.97 -2.13
N TRP A 450 4.41 17.32 -0.87
CA TRP A 450 3.72 16.45 0.09
C TRP A 450 2.31 16.11 -0.38
N SER A 451 1.60 17.10 -0.95
CA SER A 451 0.27 16.88 -1.51
C SER A 451 0.26 16.14 -2.85
N ALA A 452 1.42 16.02 -3.49
CA ALA A 452 1.58 15.49 -4.84
C ALA A 452 2.20 14.09 -4.89
N LEU A 453 2.65 13.56 -3.74
CA LEU A 453 3.15 12.20 -3.62
C LEU A 453 2.10 11.19 -4.10
N ARG A 454 2.57 10.16 -4.79
CA ARG A 454 1.75 9.04 -5.25
C ARG A 454 2.13 7.80 -4.45
N LEU A 455 1.44 7.60 -3.33
CA LEU A 455 1.66 6.46 -2.44
C LEU A 455 0.95 5.20 -2.93
N GLY A 456 -0.25 5.37 -3.52
CA GLY A 456 -1.07 4.28 -4.06
C GLY A 456 -0.30 3.30 -4.94
N SER A 457 -0.77 2.04 -4.94
CA SER A 457 -0.10 0.82 -5.39
C SER A 457 1.18 1.09 -6.17
N VAL A 458 2.30 0.80 -5.51
CA VAL A 458 3.65 0.76 -6.08
C VAL A 458 3.55 0.08 -7.45
N ASP A 459 3.52 0.89 -8.51
CA ASP A 459 3.22 0.45 -9.89
C ASP A 459 4.48 -0.22 -10.47
N ASP A 460 5.06 -1.16 -9.73
CA ASP A 460 6.15 -2.01 -10.19
C ASP A 460 5.55 -3.16 -11.00
N SER A 461 5.53 -2.94 -12.30
CA SER A 461 5.48 -4.02 -13.27
C SER A 461 6.76 -3.99 -14.09
N ASP A 462 7.93 -4.09 -13.45
CA ASP A 462 9.28 -4.14 -14.03
C ASP A 462 9.55 -5.40 -14.88
N GLY A 463 8.84 -5.56 -15.97
CA GLY A 463 9.17 -4.61 -17.03
C GLY A 463 8.20 -4.55 -18.18
N ALA A 464 6.91 -4.62 -17.89
CA ALA A 464 5.89 -4.16 -18.81
C ALA A 464 4.73 -3.53 -18.02
N SER A 465 4.76 -2.20 -17.90
CA SER A 465 3.52 -1.42 -17.96
C SER A 465 2.59 -2.12 -18.97
N PRO A 466 1.30 -2.36 -18.67
CA PRO A 466 0.35 -2.92 -19.65
C PRO A 466 0.31 -2.12 -20.97
N ASN A 467 0.86 -0.90 -20.95
CA ASN A 467 0.95 0.04 -22.05
C ASN A 467 2.36 0.21 -22.66
N GLY A 468 3.38 -0.52 -22.19
CA GLY A 468 4.73 -0.50 -22.78
C GLY A 468 5.45 0.84 -22.68
N LEU A 469 5.14 1.65 -21.67
CA LEU A 469 5.97 2.79 -21.28
C LEU A 469 7.13 2.26 -20.44
N VAL A 470 8.35 2.71 -20.75
CA VAL A 470 9.51 2.53 -19.87
C VAL A 470 9.41 3.57 -18.77
N ASP A 471 9.62 3.16 -17.53
CA ASP A 471 9.65 4.11 -16.43
C ASP A 471 10.79 5.09 -16.65
N GLU A 472 10.50 6.37 -16.38
CA GLU A 472 11.50 7.39 -16.55
C GLU A 472 12.53 7.24 -15.44
N ILE A 473 13.81 7.24 -15.81
CA ILE A 473 14.90 7.09 -14.85
C ILE A 473 15.58 8.44 -14.68
N ILE A 474 15.68 8.89 -13.43
CA ILE A 474 16.36 10.14 -13.07
C ILE A 474 17.67 9.84 -12.36
N THR A 475 18.71 10.58 -12.75
CA THR A 475 20.06 10.46 -12.18
C THR A 475 20.40 11.70 -11.38
N ASP A 476 20.90 11.44 -10.18
CA ASP A 476 21.09 12.45 -9.15
C ASP A 476 22.39 13.26 -9.23
N GLN A 477 22.51 14.26 -8.35
CA GLN A 477 23.75 15.02 -8.24
C GLN A 477 24.89 14.13 -7.85
N PRO A 478 26.09 14.49 -8.30
CA PRO A 478 27.24 13.77 -7.88
C PRO A 478 27.64 14.11 -6.44
N VAL A 479 28.01 13.08 -5.68
CA VAL A 479 28.32 13.14 -4.24
C VAL A 479 29.21 14.35 -3.90
N PRO A 480 29.04 15.06 -2.77
CA PRO A 480 29.85 16.25 -2.49
C PRO A 480 31.37 15.97 -2.48
N GLU A 481 32.16 16.81 -3.12
CA GLU A 481 33.63 16.81 -2.99
C GLU A 481 33.98 17.27 -1.56
N PRO A 482 34.67 16.47 -0.71
CA PRO A 482 35.79 15.57 -1.01
C PRO A 482 35.49 14.06 -0.88
N PHE A 483 34.22 13.64 -0.95
CA PHE A 483 33.82 12.26 -0.63
C PHE A 483 33.67 11.34 -1.86
N ARG A 484 33.98 11.85 -3.06
CA ARG A 484 34.05 11.09 -4.32
C ARG A 484 35.33 10.29 -4.47
#